data_AF-A0A147B941-F1
#
_entry.id   AF-A0A147B941-F1
#
_cell.length_a   1.000
_cell.length_b   1.000
_cell.length_c   1.000
_cell.angle_alpha   90.00
_cell.angle_beta   90.00
_cell.angle_gamma   90.00
#
_symmetry.space_group_name_H-M   'P 1'
#
loop_
_entity.id
_entity.type
_entity.pdbx_description
1 polymer ?
#
loop_
_entity_poly.entity_id
_entity_poly.type
_entity_poly.pdbx_seq_one_letter_code
_entity_poly.pdbx_strand_id
1 'polypeptide(L)'
;KLALFYDWLFFNPERDNIMNIEPAILVMYHSMRPHPAITATLLDFLCRIMPNFCKNLAAQVKQGIYTSLRQILEKRVLASLSPLFDNPKLDKELRSMIREQFAEFCSPSVDGKVEDPVPLPAGAMILDGNHNSVMNCEGEAQFSEDEDD
;
A
#
# COMPACT_ATOMS: atom_id res chain seq x y z
N LYS A 1 9.31 -20.99 0.21
CA LYS A 1 8.12 -20.21 0.63
C LYS A 1 8.13 -19.93 2.13
N LEU A 2 8.09 -20.95 3.00
CA LEU A 2 8.13 -20.71 4.45
C LEU A 2 9.31 -19.84 4.89
N ALA A 3 10.54 -20.17 4.47
CA ALA A 3 11.72 -19.37 4.78
C ALA A 3 11.61 -17.90 4.32
N LEU A 4 10.91 -17.63 3.21
CA LEU A 4 10.70 -16.27 2.70
C LEU A 4 9.70 -15.46 3.55
N PHE A 5 8.78 -16.14 4.23
CA PHE A 5 7.74 -15.52 5.07
C PHE A 5 7.98 -15.74 6.56
N TYR A 6 9.13 -16.28 6.96
CA TYR A 6 9.34 -16.68 8.36
C TYR A 6 9.30 -15.45 9.29
N ASP A 7 9.96 -14.37 8.88
CA ASP A 7 9.98 -13.10 9.61
C ASP A 7 8.61 -12.39 9.62
N TRP A 8 7.66 -12.79 8.77
CA TRP A 8 6.30 -12.24 8.77
C TRP A 8 5.42 -12.81 9.87
N LEU A 9 5.68 -14.07 10.29
CA LEU A 9 4.76 -14.80 11.15
C LEU A 9 4.59 -14.14 12.53
N PHE A 10 5.62 -13.47 13.04
CA PHE A 10 5.60 -12.81 14.35
C PHE A 10 6.22 -11.41 14.29
N PHE A 11 6.10 -10.75 13.14
CA PHE A 11 6.73 -9.45 12.89
C PHE A 11 6.30 -8.42 13.94
N ASN A 12 7.29 -7.78 14.55
CA ASN A 12 7.12 -6.69 15.50
C ASN A 12 7.84 -5.43 14.98
N PRO A 13 7.12 -4.34 14.65
CA PRO A 13 7.71 -3.13 14.06
C PRO A 13 8.66 -2.39 15.02
N GLU A 14 8.61 -2.66 16.32
CA GLU A 14 9.53 -2.09 17.31
C GLU A 14 10.88 -2.82 17.37
N ARG A 15 10.94 -4.08 16.90
CA ARG A 15 12.12 -4.96 17.05
C ARG A 15 12.71 -5.40 15.72
N ASP A 16 11.85 -5.64 14.74
CA ASP A 16 12.21 -6.25 13.47
C ASP A 16 12.37 -5.19 12.37
N ASN A 17 13.22 -5.49 11.40
CA ASN A 17 13.52 -4.59 10.31
C ASN A 17 12.58 -4.83 9.11
N ILE A 18 12.09 -3.74 8.50
CA ILE A 18 11.28 -3.80 7.26
C ILE A 18 11.99 -4.58 6.14
N MET A 19 13.32 -4.51 6.06
CA MET A 19 14.12 -5.23 5.07
C MET A 19 14.01 -6.76 5.19
N ASN A 20 13.59 -7.29 6.34
CA ASN A 20 13.37 -8.73 6.51
C ASN A 20 12.11 -9.21 5.79
N ILE A 21 11.11 -8.32 5.65
CA ILE A 21 9.80 -8.67 5.08
C ILE A 21 9.59 -8.10 3.66
N GLU A 22 10.25 -6.98 3.34
CA GLU A 22 10.19 -6.29 2.04
C GLU A 22 10.46 -7.19 0.83
N PRO A 23 11.50 -8.06 0.82
CA PRO A 23 11.82 -8.85 -0.37
C PRO A 23 10.64 -9.74 -0.81
N ALA A 24 9.89 -10.30 0.12
CA ALA A 24 8.78 -11.19 -0.19
C ALA A 24 7.64 -10.47 -0.91
N ILE A 25 7.29 -9.25 -0.46
CA ILE A 25 6.20 -8.46 -1.06
C ILE A 25 6.62 -7.89 -2.42
N LEU A 26 7.88 -7.48 -2.57
CA LEU A 26 8.41 -7.00 -3.84
C LEU A 26 8.50 -8.11 -4.89
N VAL A 27 8.90 -9.32 -4.48
CA VAL A 27 8.85 -10.50 -5.36
C VAL A 27 7.43 -10.73 -5.87
N MET A 28 6.41 -10.68 -4.98
CA MET A 28 5.01 -10.80 -5.39
C MET A 28 4.60 -9.68 -6.37
N TYR A 29 4.97 -8.43 -6.10
CA TYR A 29 4.60 -7.27 -6.91
C TYR A 29 5.22 -7.30 -8.30
N HIS A 30 6.54 -7.47 -8.39
CA HIS A 30 7.27 -7.44 -9.65
C HIS A 30 7.04 -8.69 -10.50
N SER A 31 6.73 -9.85 -9.90
CA SER A 31 6.40 -11.05 -10.66
C SER A 31 4.97 -11.06 -11.21
N MET A 32 4.07 -10.20 -10.73
CA MET A 32 2.66 -10.21 -11.15
C MET A 32 2.47 -9.99 -12.66
N ARG A 33 3.31 -9.15 -13.28
CA ARG A 33 3.24 -8.92 -14.73
C ARG A 33 3.86 -10.05 -15.56
N PRO A 34 5.15 -10.44 -15.37
CA PRO A 34 5.81 -11.44 -16.21
C PRO A 34 5.45 -12.89 -15.83
N HIS A 35 5.23 -13.17 -14.55
CA HIS A 35 5.07 -14.53 -14.01
C HIS A 35 3.99 -14.57 -12.90
N PRO A 36 2.71 -14.29 -13.22
CA PRO A 36 1.62 -14.18 -12.23
C PRO A 36 1.44 -15.44 -11.36
N ALA A 37 1.85 -16.61 -11.86
CA ALA A 37 1.84 -17.87 -11.10
C ALA A 37 2.73 -17.81 -9.84
N ILE A 38 3.84 -17.05 -9.89
CA ILE A 38 4.72 -16.85 -8.72
C ILE A 38 3.96 -16.09 -7.63
N THR A 39 3.34 -14.95 -7.98
CA THR A 39 2.53 -14.18 -7.04
C THR A 39 1.38 -14.99 -6.48
N ALA A 40 0.64 -15.70 -7.34
CA ALA A 40 -0.49 -16.53 -6.93
C ALA A 40 -0.08 -17.58 -5.89
N THR A 41 1.05 -18.27 -6.13
CA THR A 41 1.51 -19.36 -5.26
C THR A 41 2.10 -18.87 -3.93
N LEU A 42 2.53 -17.61 -3.86
CA LEU A 42 2.98 -16.96 -2.62
C LEU A 42 1.80 -16.43 -1.80
N LEU A 43 0.80 -15.82 -2.45
CA LEU A 43 -0.43 -15.37 -1.79
C LEU A 43 -1.25 -16.54 -1.24
N ASP A 44 -1.39 -17.63 -2.00
CA ASP A 44 -2.04 -18.87 -1.52
C ASP A 44 -1.31 -19.44 -0.29
N PHE A 45 0.03 -19.46 -0.32
CA PHE A 45 0.83 -19.87 0.83
C PHE A 45 0.58 -18.98 2.05
N LEU A 46 0.54 -17.66 1.87
CA LEU A 46 0.30 -16.70 2.95
C LEU A 46 -1.10 -16.87 3.57
N CYS A 47 -2.12 -17.13 2.75
CA CYS A 47 -3.47 -17.44 3.24
C CYS A 47 -3.50 -18.73 4.06
N ARG A 48 -2.83 -19.79 3.58
CA ARG A 48 -2.85 -21.11 4.21
C ARG A 48 -1.96 -21.21 5.45
N ILE A 49 -0.87 -20.45 5.54
CA ILE A 49 0.07 -20.56 6.66
C ILE A 49 -0.53 -20.02 7.97
N MET A 50 -1.40 -19.01 7.89
CA MET A 50 -2.06 -18.40 9.06
C MET A 50 -2.74 -19.43 9.99
N PRO A 51 -3.66 -20.29 9.51
CA PRO A 51 -4.27 -21.31 10.36
C PRO A 51 -3.42 -22.58 10.56
N ASN A 52 -2.41 -22.83 9.71
CA ASN A 52 -1.72 -24.12 9.64
C ASN A 52 -0.29 -24.14 10.18
N PHE A 53 0.34 -23.01 10.50
CA PHE A 53 1.71 -22.99 11.03
C PHE A 53 1.80 -23.69 12.40
N CYS A 54 1.01 -23.24 13.36
CA CYS A 54 0.85 -23.86 14.66
C CYS A 54 -0.52 -23.49 15.21
N LYS A 55 -1.38 -24.48 15.49
CA LYS A 55 -2.78 -24.24 15.90
C LYS A 55 -2.89 -23.35 17.14
N ASN A 56 -1.96 -23.49 18.09
CA ASN A 56 -1.94 -22.69 19.32
C ASN A 56 -1.51 -21.24 19.09
N LEU A 57 -0.82 -20.96 17.99
CA LEU A 57 -0.29 -19.64 17.65
C LEU A 57 -1.02 -19.00 16.46
N ALA A 58 -2.08 -19.61 15.92
CA ALA A 58 -2.76 -19.15 14.71
C ALA A 58 -3.19 -17.67 14.78
N ALA A 59 -3.70 -17.23 15.94
CA ALA A 59 -4.05 -15.83 16.17
C ALA A 59 -2.83 -14.89 16.12
N GLN A 60 -1.71 -15.31 16.73
CA GLN A 60 -0.46 -14.54 16.71
C GLN A 60 0.13 -14.49 15.31
N VAL A 61 0.09 -15.60 14.56
CA VAL A 61 0.56 -15.66 13.17
C VAL A 61 -0.24 -14.72 12.28
N LYS A 62 -1.57 -14.75 12.41
CA LYS A 62 -2.45 -13.83 11.70
C LYS A 62 -2.10 -12.37 12.03
N GLN A 63 -1.92 -12.06 13.32
CA GLN A 63 -1.55 -10.72 13.76
C GLN A 63 -0.18 -10.29 13.22
N GLY A 64 0.82 -11.17 13.21
CA GLY A 64 2.15 -10.90 12.65
C GLY A 64 2.05 -10.51 11.17
N ILE A 65 1.36 -11.32 10.36
CA ILE A 65 1.18 -11.06 8.92
C ILE A 65 0.45 -9.74 8.68
N TYR A 66 -0.60 -9.46 9.45
CA TYR A 66 -1.34 -8.19 9.36
C TYR A 66 -0.45 -7.00 9.70
N THR A 67 0.35 -7.11 10.76
CA THR A 67 1.30 -6.09 11.18
C THR A 67 2.37 -5.88 10.09
N SER A 68 2.89 -6.94 9.48
CA SER A 68 3.81 -6.86 8.34
C SER A 68 3.20 -6.10 7.17
N LEU A 69 1.96 -6.41 6.78
CA LEU A 69 1.27 -5.73 5.67
C LEU A 69 1.04 -4.24 5.97
N ARG A 70 0.68 -3.88 7.21
CA ARG A 70 0.56 -2.47 7.62
C ARG A 70 1.90 -1.76 7.57
N GLN A 71 2.96 -2.38 8.07
CA GLN A 71 4.31 -1.80 8.04
C GLN A 71 4.80 -1.56 6.60
N ILE A 72 4.51 -2.49 5.68
CA ILE A 72 4.82 -2.35 4.25
C ILE A 72 4.16 -1.11 3.65
N LEU A 73 2.89 -0.87 4.00
CA LEU A 73 2.14 0.30 3.54
C LEU A 73 2.65 1.59 4.20
N GLU A 74 2.88 1.58 5.51
CA GLU A 74 3.35 2.73 6.28
C GLU A 74 4.74 3.21 5.82
N LYS A 75 5.66 2.25 5.60
CA LYS A 75 7.01 2.53 5.08
C LYS A 75 7.07 2.73 3.56
N ARG A 76 5.91 2.70 2.89
CA ARG A 76 5.78 2.91 1.44
C ARG A 76 6.62 1.95 0.59
N VAL A 77 6.90 0.74 1.09
CA VAL A 77 7.47 -0.35 0.28
C VAL A 77 6.52 -0.66 -0.88
N LEU A 78 5.21 -0.65 -0.59
CA LEU A 78 4.16 -0.55 -1.60
C LEU A 78 3.23 0.61 -1.26
N ALA A 79 2.75 1.32 -2.29
CA ALA A 79 1.75 2.38 -2.12
C ALA A 79 0.34 1.82 -1.83
N SER A 80 0.03 0.62 -2.35
CA SER A 80 -1.24 -0.09 -2.12
C SER A 80 -1.09 -1.58 -2.38
N LEU A 81 -1.97 -2.40 -1.79
CA LEU A 81 -2.02 -3.84 -1.99
C LEU A 81 -2.99 -4.25 -3.12
N SER A 82 -3.81 -3.34 -3.63
CA SER A 82 -4.79 -3.59 -4.69
C SER A 82 -4.20 -4.22 -5.97
N PRO A 83 -3.01 -3.83 -6.46
CA PRO A 83 -2.39 -4.47 -7.63
C PRO A 83 -2.07 -5.95 -7.43
N LEU A 84 -1.98 -6.40 -6.18
CA LEU A 84 -1.76 -7.79 -5.80
C LEU A 84 -3.08 -8.50 -5.52
N PHE A 85 -3.97 -7.91 -4.71
CA PHE A 85 -5.14 -8.61 -4.18
C PHE A 85 -6.31 -8.65 -5.16
N ASP A 86 -6.44 -7.62 -6.01
CA ASP A 86 -7.55 -7.49 -6.96
C ASP A 86 -7.17 -7.81 -8.41
N ASN A 87 -5.95 -8.31 -8.62
CA ASN A 87 -5.44 -8.49 -9.96
C ASN A 87 -6.27 -9.51 -10.75
N PRO A 88 -6.78 -9.17 -11.95
CA PRO A 88 -7.61 -10.08 -12.74
C PRO A 88 -6.85 -11.32 -13.25
N LYS A 89 -5.50 -11.32 -13.19
CA LYS A 89 -4.68 -12.49 -13.52
C LYS A 89 -4.69 -13.59 -12.45
N LEU A 90 -5.16 -13.27 -11.24
CA LEU A 90 -5.34 -14.27 -10.19
C LEU A 90 -6.67 -15.01 -10.38
N ASP A 91 -6.65 -16.30 -10.06
CA ASP A 91 -7.87 -17.11 -10.08
C ASP A 91 -8.95 -16.55 -9.13
N LYS A 92 -10.22 -16.77 -9.47
CA LYS A 92 -11.37 -16.31 -8.70
C LYS A 92 -11.39 -16.86 -7.28
N GLU A 93 -11.03 -18.13 -7.09
CA GLU A 93 -11.03 -18.77 -5.77
C GLU A 93 -9.98 -18.13 -4.85
N LEU A 94 -8.76 -17.94 -5.37
CA LEU A 94 -7.68 -17.28 -4.63
C LEU A 94 -8.05 -15.84 -4.26
N ARG A 95 -8.68 -15.08 -5.18
CA ARG A 95 -9.15 -13.72 -4.87
C ARG A 95 -10.23 -13.71 -3.79
N SER A 96 -11.12 -14.72 -3.73
CA SER A 96 -12.09 -14.84 -2.64
C SER A 96 -11.38 -15.07 -1.31
N MET A 97 -10.45 -16.03 -1.27
CA MET A 97 -9.67 -16.35 -0.08
C MET A 97 -8.89 -15.14 0.44
N ILE A 98 -8.26 -14.37 -0.45
CA ILE A 98 -7.56 -13.14 -0.09
C ILE A 98 -8.53 -12.11 0.50
N ARG A 99 -9.69 -11.88 -0.13
CA ARG A 99 -10.68 -10.92 0.41
C ARG A 99 -11.21 -11.32 1.78
N GLU A 100 -11.46 -12.60 2.00
CA GLU A 100 -11.91 -13.11 3.30
C GLU A 100 -10.83 -12.94 4.37
N GLN A 101 -9.57 -13.21 4.03
CA GLN A 101 -8.46 -13.13 4.98
C GLN A 101 -7.88 -11.74 5.16
N PHE A 102 -8.03 -10.83 4.19
CA PHE A 102 -7.35 -9.53 4.16
C PHE A 102 -8.32 -8.40 3.82
N ALA A 103 -9.60 -8.53 4.21
CA ALA A 103 -10.68 -7.58 3.88
C ALA A 103 -10.30 -6.11 4.15
N GLU A 104 -9.59 -5.84 5.25
CA GLU A 104 -9.15 -4.49 5.63
C GLU A 104 -8.17 -3.83 4.66
N PHE A 105 -7.48 -4.62 3.85
CA PHE A 105 -6.49 -4.17 2.87
C PHE A 105 -7.05 -4.09 1.44
N CYS A 106 -8.26 -4.64 1.22
CA CYS A 106 -8.92 -4.67 -0.09
C CYS A 106 -9.82 -3.43 -0.34
N SER A 107 -10.14 -2.66 0.70
CA SER A 107 -10.90 -1.42 0.56
C SER A 107 -9.99 -0.23 0.23
N PRO A 108 -10.42 0.73 -0.61
CA PRO A 108 -9.76 2.02 -0.63
C PRO A 108 -10.02 2.66 0.74
N SER A 109 -8.99 2.75 1.58
CA SER A 109 -9.05 3.48 2.84
C SER A 109 -9.58 4.87 2.55
N VAL A 110 -10.77 5.19 3.06
CA VAL A 110 -11.33 6.54 3.05
C VAL A 110 -10.61 7.36 4.11
N ASP A 111 -9.28 7.50 4.03
CA ASP A 111 -8.58 8.51 4.81
C ASP A 111 -8.69 9.86 4.08
N GLY A 112 -9.94 10.26 3.85
CA GLY A 112 -10.29 11.64 3.59
C GLY A 112 -10.57 12.25 4.94
N LYS A 113 -9.57 12.94 5.51
CA LYS A 113 -9.86 14.04 6.41
C LYS A 113 -10.78 15.01 5.65
N VAL A 114 -12.07 14.91 5.89
CA VAL A 114 -13.01 15.99 5.61
C VAL A 114 -12.65 17.06 6.62
N GLU A 115 -11.85 18.04 6.21
CA GLU A 115 -11.75 19.29 6.95
C GLU A 115 -13.13 19.95 6.87
N ASP A 116 -13.82 20.02 8.02
CA ASP A 116 -15.03 20.81 8.19
C ASP A 116 -14.78 22.26 7.73
N PRO A 117 -15.62 22.84 6.86
CA PRO A 117 -15.50 24.24 6.52
C PRO A 117 -15.94 25.08 7.72
N VAL A 118 -15.00 25.78 8.34
CA VAL A 118 -15.23 26.74 9.42
C VAL A 118 -16.23 27.82 8.94
N PRO A 119 -17.32 28.13 9.68
CA PRO A 119 -18.21 29.21 9.30
C PRO A 119 -17.56 30.56 9.61
N LEU A 120 -17.35 31.38 8.58
CA LEU A 120 -16.95 32.78 8.72
C LEU A 120 -18.09 33.60 9.38
N PRO A 121 -17.79 34.46 10.37
CA PRO A 121 -18.78 35.37 10.92
C PRO A 121 -19.11 36.50 9.94
N ALA A 122 -20.38 36.87 9.91
CA ALA A 122 -20.91 37.95 9.10
C ALA A 122 -20.44 39.33 9.58
N GLY A 123 -19.99 40.15 8.64
CA GLY A 123 -20.03 41.61 8.77
C GLY A 123 -18.69 42.30 8.95
N ALA A 124 -18.05 42.66 7.84
CA ALA A 124 -17.44 43.98 7.68
C ALA A 124 -17.24 44.25 6.18
N MET A 125 -17.90 45.29 5.69
CA MET A 125 -17.70 45.87 4.37
C MET A 125 -16.29 46.43 4.23
N ILE A 126 -15.79 46.61 3.00
CA ILE A 126 -15.40 47.92 2.40
C ILE A 126 -14.83 47.68 0.97
N LEU A 127 -15.54 48.28 0.02
CA LEU A 127 -15.16 48.98 -1.22
C LEU A 127 -14.07 48.46 -2.19
N ASP A 128 -14.58 48.28 -3.41
CA ASP A 128 -14.15 48.87 -4.70
C ASP A 128 -12.97 48.27 -5.47
N GLY A 129 -13.12 48.27 -6.80
CA GLY A 129 -11.97 48.24 -7.71
C GLY A 129 -11.77 47.01 -8.59
N ASN A 130 -12.56 46.93 -9.66
CA ASN A 130 -12.08 46.68 -11.03
C ASN A 130 -11.73 45.25 -11.51
N HIS A 131 -12.45 44.86 -12.57
CA HIS A 131 -12.27 43.69 -13.42
C HIS A 131 -11.17 43.95 -14.48
N ASN A 132 -10.14 43.11 -14.58
CA ASN A 132 -9.69 42.55 -15.86
C ASN A 132 -8.51 41.55 -15.73
N SER A 133 -8.70 40.42 -16.43
CA SER A 133 -7.77 39.36 -16.83
C SER A 133 -6.45 39.86 -17.44
N VAL A 134 -5.32 39.18 -17.15
CA VAL A 134 -4.29 38.77 -18.14
C VAL A 134 -3.50 37.53 -17.66
N MET A 135 -3.26 36.62 -18.60
CA MET A 135 -2.44 35.40 -18.65
C MET A 135 -1.00 35.46 -18.10
N ASN A 136 -0.45 34.28 -17.73
CA ASN A 136 0.75 33.64 -18.31
C ASN A 136 1.16 32.45 -17.41
N CYS A 137 0.99 31.19 -17.80
CA CYS A 137 1.81 30.34 -18.71
C CYS A 137 3.10 29.76 -18.07
N GLU A 138 3.05 28.44 -17.91
CA GLU A 138 4.10 27.44 -18.13
C GLU A 138 5.57 27.86 -17.92
N GLY A 139 6.16 27.35 -16.83
CA GLY A 139 7.60 27.29 -16.64
C GLY A 139 8.04 25.82 -16.57
N GLU A 140 8.31 25.21 -17.72
CA GLU A 140 9.06 23.96 -17.81
C GLU A 140 10.49 24.21 -17.29
N ALA A 141 10.93 23.40 -16.34
CA ALA A 141 12.31 23.42 -15.85
C ALA A 141 13.22 22.71 -16.87
N GLN A 142 14.12 23.46 -17.50
CA GLN A 142 15.14 22.93 -18.42
C GLN A 142 16.44 22.67 -17.64
N PHE A 143 16.99 21.46 -17.78
CA PHE A 143 18.30 21.07 -17.23
C PHE A 143 19.43 21.71 -18.05
N SER A 144 20.39 22.36 -17.39
CA SER A 144 21.64 22.83 -17.99
C SER A 144 22.67 21.69 -18.00
N GLU A 145 23.00 21.18 -19.19
CA GLU A 145 24.21 20.38 -19.44
C GLU A 145 25.40 21.34 -19.56
N ASP A 146 26.35 21.27 -18.62
CA ASP A 146 27.70 21.79 -18.82
C ASP A 146 28.63 20.58 -19.02
N GLU A 147 29.13 20.42 -20.25
CA GLU A 147 30.31 19.62 -20.59
C GLU A 147 31.53 20.54 -20.49
N ASP A 148 32.59 20.10 -19.81
CA ASP A 148 33.92 20.73 -19.87
C ASP A 148 34.96 19.67 -20.30
N ASP A 149 35.73 20.06 -21.33
CA ASP A 149 36.86 19.35 -22.00
C ASP A 149 38.07 19.08 -21.07
#